data_AF-A0A954HUI7-F1
#
_entry.id   AF-A0A954HUI7-F1
#
_cell.length_a   1.000
_cell.length_b   1.000
_cell.length_c   1.000
_cell.angle_alpha   90.00
_cell.angle_beta   90.00
_cell.angle_gamma   90.00
#
_symmetry.space_group_name_H-M   'P 1'
#
loop_
_entity.id
_entity.type
_entity.pdbx_description
1 polymer ?
#
loop_
_entity_poly.entity_id
_entity_poly.type
_entity_poly.pdbx_seq_one_letter_code
_entity_poly.pdbx_strand_id
1 'polypeptide(L)'
;MPDNNPLLQSSGFPAFDAIRAEHVDPAVDEILNRASQYLREAEAAGGDWDALMRPLEQIDLLFEYGWSPVNHLLSVANSEELREAHEAVLPRIVEFSLSLKQSRPLYEKFLALRDSKSATPLSSAQQRILRNSILSAEQSGIALEGADRDRFNEIARRLSQLSTDFSNHVLDATKAWHMDVTDAADADGLPESLRRMAAAAWSAAVENSDAAPATADNGPWRIKLEAPSFGPFMEHCRNRELREQAYRAYIARASNGDVDNTPLIEEILSLRQEKCRLLGYANFAELSLSRKMAGSVAAVDRMFHSLLDVSLQHGQTELDEITQLAHENGHEGPLAHWDISFWAERLREQRYAFTDEQLRPYFSLERVLDGLYQLCERLFGISVRPADGRAPVWHPDVRYFEVFDERQQHIAGFYLDPYSRPENKRGGAWMDDCITRSATGSELRRPVAHLVCNGTPPVGDTPSLMTFREVETLFHEFGHGLQHMLTTIDLRDAA
;
A
#
# COMPACT_ATOMS: atom_id res chain seq x y z
N MET A 1 -12.66 31.18 1.71
CA MET A 1 -11.84 31.64 0.58
C MET A 1 -11.15 30.41 0.03
N PRO A 2 -11.47 29.96 -1.20
CA PRO A 2 -10.84 28.79 -1.79
C PRO A 2 -9.30 28.90 -1.88
N ASP A 3 -8.74 30.12 -1.91
CA ASP A 3 -7.30 30.36 -2.06
C ASP A 3 -6.41 29.89 -0.88
N ASN A 4 -6.97 29.53 0.27
CA ASN A 4 -6.21 29.03 1.44
C ASN A 4 -6.41 27.52 1.70
N ASN A 5 -7.05 26.77 0.80
CA ASN A 5 -7.21 25.33 0.98
C ASN A 5 -5.86 24.60 0.75
N PRO A 6 -5.35 23.81 1.73
CA PRO A 6 -4.05 23.14 1.61
C PRO A 6 -3.97 22.14 0.45
N LEU A 7 -5.11 21.61 -0.03
CA LEU A 7 -5.19 20.67 -1.16
C LEU A 7 -5.16 21.36 -2.54
N LEU A 8 -5.11 22.69 -2.61
CA LEU A 8 -5.03 23.44 -3.86
C LEU A 8 -3.62 23.98 -4.17
N GLN A 9 -2.63 23.57 -3.38
CA GLN A 9 -1.22 23.84 -3.66
C GLN A 9 -0.79 23.12 -4.95
N SER A 10 0.18 23.67 -5.66
CA SER A 10 0.69 23.11 -6.94
C SER A 10 2.21 22.94 -6.97
N SER A 11 2.88 23.18 -5.84
CA SER A 11 4.33 23.11 -5.71
C SER A 11 4.73 22.86 -4.25
N GLY A 12 6.00 22.50 -4.03
CA GLY A 12 6.50 22.15 -2.70
C GLY A 12 6.02 20.77 -2.25
N PHE A 13 5.91 20.59 -0.93
CA PHE A 13 5.40 19.37 -0.31
C PHE A 13 3.90 19.49 -0.02
N PRO A 14 3.14 18.38 -0.10
CA PRO A 14 1.78 18.38 0.42
C PRO A 14 1.74 18.78 1.91
N ALA A 15 0.80 19.65 2.27
CA ALA A 15 0.63 20.14 3.64
C ALA A 15 -0.11 19.12 4.54
N PHE A 16 0.47 17.93 4.72
CA PHE A 16 -0.15 16.80 5.42
C PHE A 16 -0.65 17.12 6.84
N ASP A 17 0.03 18.02 7.55
CA ASP A 17 -0.31 18.49 8.90
C ASP A 17 -1.53 19.43 8.93
N ALA A 18 -1.89 20.02 7.80
CA ALA A 18 -2.97 20.99 7.66
C ALA A 18 -4.22 20.43 6.97
N ILE A 19 -4.14 19.28 6.30
CA ILE A 19 -5.27 18.67 5.61
C ILE A 19 -6.30 18.16 6.63
N ARG A 20 -7.59 18.47 6.38
CA ARG A 20 -8.74 18.10 7.20
C ARG A 20 -9.87 17.66 6.29
N ALA A 21 -10.81 16.87 6.80
CA ALA A 21 -11.97 16.37 6.04
C ALA A 21 -12.76 17.50 5.35
N GLU A 22 -13.00 18.61 6.06
CA GLU A 22 -13.70 19.80 5.55
C GLU A 22 -13.01 20.48 4.35
N HIS A 23 -11.74 20.19 4.10
CA HIS A 23 -11.02 20.71 2.93
C HIS A 23 -11.28 19.90 1.66
N VAL A 24 -11.71 18.63 1.76
CA VAL A 24 -11.76 17.69 0.64
C VAL A 24 -12.78 18.10 -0.40
N ASP A 25 -14.04 18.29 -0.01
CA ASP A 25 -15.13 18.65 -0.92
C ASP A 25 -14.87 19.94 -1.72
N PRO A 26 -14.56 21.09 -1.10
CA PRO A 26 -14.29 22.32 -1.83
C PRO A 26 -13.01 22.25 -2.68
N ALA A 27 -12.00 21.47 -2.26
CA ALA A 27 -10.80 21.28 -3.07
C ALA A 27 -11.11 20.47 -4.33
N VAL A 28 -11.84 19.37 -4.20
CA VAL A 28 -12.22 18.51 -5.33
C VAL A 28 -13.05 19.28 -6.34
N ASP A 29 -14.00 20.11 -5.91
CA ASP A 29 -14.77 20.95 -6.83
C ASP A 29 -13.86 21.87 -7.66
N GLU A 30 -12.90 22.54 -7.03
CA GLU A 30 -11.97 23.42 -7.74
C GLU A 30 -11.00 22.64 -8.64
N ILE A 31 -10.49 21.49 -8.18
CA ILE A 31 -9.65 20.58 -8.96
C ILE A 31 -10.38 20.14 -10.22
N LEU A 32 -11.62 19.67 -10.10
CA LEU A 32 -12.42 19.20 -11.24
C LEU A 32 -12.77 20.34 -12.21
N ASN A 33 -13.04 21.54 -11.69
CA ASN A 33 -13.25 22.72 -12.51
C ASN A 33 -12.03 23.07 -13.35
N ARG A 34 -10.83 23.13 -12.74
CA ARG A 34 -9.57 23.40 -13.44
C ARG A 34 -9.18 22.28 -14.39
N ALA A 35 -9.29 21.03 -13.96
CA ALA A 35 -8.96 19.88 -14.76
C ALA A 35 -9.86 19.78 -16.00
N SER A 36 -11.14 20.14 -15.88
CA SER A 36 -12.06 20.24 -17.02
C SER A 36 -11.70 21.36 -18.00
N GLN A 37 -11.11 22.47 -17.52
CA GLN A 37 -10.58 23.52 -18.41
C GLN A 37 -9.37 23.02 -19.20
N TYR A 38 -8.40 22.42 -18.51
CA TYR A 38 -7.21 21.85 -19.16
C TYR A 38 -7.55 20.70 -20.13
N LEU A 39 -8.56 19.89 -19.82
CA LEU A 39 -9.06 18.87 -20.75
C LEU A 39 -9.53 19.52 -22.06
N ARG A 40 -10.35 20.58 -21.99
CA ARG A 40 -10.80 21.31 -23.18
C ARG A 40 -9.64 21.95 -23.95
N GLU A 41 -8.64 22.45 -23.25
CA GLU A 41 -7.42 22.96 -23.88
C GLU A 41 -6.66 21.87 -24.63
N ALA A 42 -6.50 20.69 -24.02
CA ALA A 42 -5.86 19.53 -24.64
C ALA A 42 -6.65 19.03 -25.88
N GLU A 43 -7.98 19.01 -25.80
CA GLU A 43 -8.86 18.67 -26.93
C GLU A 43 -8.73 19.68 -28.08
N ALA A 44 -8.55 20.97 -27.77
CA ALA A 44 -8.36 22.04 -28.74
C ALA A 44 -6.91 22.19 -29.23
N ALA A 45 -5.93 21.56 -28.56
CA ALA A 45 -4.51 21.73 -28.84
C ALA A 45 -4.10 21.30 -30.27
N GLY A 46 -2.91 21.74 -30.69
CA GLY A 46 -2.30 21.31 -31.96
C GLY A 46 -2.01 19.80 -32.02
N GLY A 47 -1.48 19.35 -33.16
CA GLY A 47 -1.12 17.94 -33.37
C GLY A 47 0.30 17.58 -32.95
N ASP A 48 1.05 18.48 -32.32
CA ASP A 48 2.39 18.20 -31.80
C ASP A 48 2.37 17.75 -30.34
N TRP A 49 3.44 17.06 -29.92
CA TRP A 49 3.56 16.45 -28.60
C TRP A 49 3.45 17.48 -27.46
N ASP A 50 4.18 18.59 -27.56
CA ASP A 50 4.31 19.55 -26.47
C ASP A 50 3.00 20.31 -26.23
N ALA A 51 2.29 20.68 -27.31
CA ALA A 51 1.00 21.33 -27.23
C ALA A 51 -0.06 20.43 -26.58
N LEU A 52 -0.03 19.12 -26.87
CA LEU A 52 -0.98 18.16 -26.31
C LEU A 52 -0.69 17.82 -24.86
N MET A 53 0.57 17.54 -24.51
CA MET A 53 0.92 17.03 -23.19
C MET A 53 0.94 18.11 -22.11
N ARG A 54 1.22 19.38 -22.45
CA ARG A 54 1.27 20.47 -21.46
C ARG A 54 -0.02 20.61 -20.63
N PRO A 55 -1.23 20.71 -21.20
CA PRO A 55 -2.45 20.78 -20.40
C PRO A 55 -2.76 19.46 -19.66
N LEU A 56 -2.39 18.30 -20.22
CA LEU A 56 -2.57 17.01 -19.53
C LEU A 56 -1.72 16.92 -18.27
N GLU A 57 -0.48 17.39 -18.33
CA GLU A 57 0.39 17.43 -17.15
C GLU A 57 -0.17 18.37 -16.07
N GLN A 58 -0.83 19.47 -16.43
CA GLN A 58 -1.50 20.32 -15.45
C GLN A 58 -2.67 19.59 -14.76
N ILE A 59 -3.38 18.71 -15.47
CA ILE A 59 -4.39 17.84 -14.85
C ILE A 59 -3.71 16.93 -13.83
N ASP A 60 -2.63 16.25 -14.21
CA ASP A 60 -1.93 15.34 -13.30
C ASP A 60 -1.42 16.03 -12.04
N LEU A 61 -0.90 17.26 -12.16
CA LEU A 61 -0.45 18.06 -11.02
C LEU A 61 -1.58 18.36 -10.03
N LEU A 62 -2.79 18.66 -10.52
CA LEU A 62 -3.94 18.91 -9.65
C LEU A 62 -4.30 17.68 -8.83
N PHE A 63 -4.28 16.49 -9.43
CA PHE A 63 -4.58 15.24 -8.71
C PHE A 63 -3.41 14.79 -7.83
N GLU A 64 -2.17 15.04 -8.22
CA GLU A 64 -0.98 14.74 -7.40
C GLU A 64 -0.97 15.54 -6.10
N TYR A 65 -1.28 16.84 -6.14
CA TYR A 65 -1.28 17.68 -4.93
C TYR A 65 -2.61 17.71 -4.20
N GLY A 66 -3.72 17.47 -4.89
CA GLY A 66 -5.06 17.66 -4.32
C GLY A 66 -5.82 16.39 -3.97
N TRP A 67 -5.54 15.27 -4.65
CA TRP A 67 -6.26 14.01 -4.41
C TRP A 67 -5.37 12.92 -3.82
N SER A 68 -4.13 12.80 -4.30
CA SER A 68 -3.18 11.79 -3.81
C SER A 68 -2.91 11.91 -2.30
N PRO A 69 -2.75 13.12 -1.70
CA PRO A 69 -2.56 13.27 -0.27
C PRO A 69 -3.79 12.82 0.55
N VAL A 70 -5.00 13.01 0.02
CA VAL A 70 -6.24 12.52 0.66
C VAL A 70 -6.25 10.99 0.71
N ASN A 71 -5.92 10.32 -0.40
CA ASN A 71 -5.83 8.85 -0.44
C ASN A 71 -4.72 8.31 0.46
N HIS A 72 -3.58 9.03 0.52
CA HIS A 72 -2.49 8.68 1.41
C HIS A 72 -2.95 8.74 2.88
N LEU A 73 -3.54 9.87 3.30
CA LEU A 73 -4.08 10.04 4.66
C LEU A 73 -5.16 9.00 4.99
N LEU A 74 -6.03 8.64 4.04
CA LEU A 74 -7.00 7.56 4.22
C LEU A 74 -6.34 6.21 4.54
N SER A 75 -5.09 6.01 4.12
CA SER A 75 -4.32 4.78 4.33
C SER A 75 -3.48 4.78 5.62
N VAL A 76 -3.06 5.96 6.12
CA VAL A 76 -2.08 6.08 7.23
C VAL A 76 -2.58 6.85 8.46
N ALA A 77 -3.68 7.59 8.30
CA ALA A 77 -4.32 8.47 9.29
C ALA A 77 -5.84 8.50 9.07
N ASN A 78 -6.42 7.32 8.85
CA ASN A 78 -7.84 7.12 8.57
C ASN A 78 -8.72 7.63 9.72
N SER A 79 -9.81 8.35 9.40
CA SER A 79 -10.84 8.77 10.35
C SER A 79 -12.22 8.66 9.72
N GLU A 80 -13.26 8.63 10.54
CA GLU A 80 -14.66 8.60 10.08
C GLU A 80 -14.97 9.81 9.20
N GLU A 81 -14.57 11.01 9.64
CA GLU A 81 -14.81 12.25 8.89
C GLU A 81 -14.08 12.26 7.54
N LEU A 82 -12.87 11.71 7.49
CA LEU A 82 -12.10 11.62 6.25
C LEU A 82 -12.72 10.59 5.28
N ARG A 83 -13.25 9.46 5.79
CA ARG A 83 -13.98 8.47 4.99
C ARG A 83 -15.23 9.09 4.38
N GLU A 84 -16.05 9.74 5.19
CA GLU A 84 -17.29 10.39 4.73
C GLU A 84 -17.00 11.43 3.64
N ALA A 85 -15.98 12.27 3.86
CA ALA A 85 -15.57 13.29 2.89
C ALA A 85 -15.04 12.67 1.60
N HIS A 86 -14.27 11.58 1.68
CA HIS A 86 -13.76 10.85 0.52
C HIS A 86 -14.88 10.19 -0.29
N GLU A 87 -15.78 9.48 0.38
CA GLU A 87 -16.92 8.78 -0.24
C GLU A 87 -17.88 9.76 -0.93
N ALA A 88 -18.13 10.93 -0.32
CA ALA A 88 -18.98 11.96 -0.89
C ALA A 88 -18.46 12.51 -2.23
N VAL A 89 -17.13 12.53 -2.43
CA VAL A 89 -16.52 13.12 -3.63
C VAL A 89 -16.06 12.09 -4.66
N LEU A 90 -15.84 10.84 -4.26
CA LEU A 90 -15.31 9.77 -5.10
C LEU A 90 -16.07 9.59 -6.43
N PRO A 91 -17.42 9.63 -6.49
CA PRO A 91 -18.14 9.50 -7.75
C PRO A 91 -17.76 10.56 -8.80
N ARG A 92 -17.56 11.82 -8.37
CA ARG A 92 -17.17 12.93 -9.26
C ARG A 92 -15.75 12.77 -9.78
N ILE A 93 -14.83 12.30 -8.93
CA ILE A 93 -13.45 11.98 -9.31
C ILE A 93 -13.41 10.88 -10.37
N VAL A 94 -14.17 9.80 -10.16
CA VAL A 94 -14.25 8.68 -11.10
C VAL A 94 -14.87 9.11 -12.43
N GLU A 95 -15.94 9.92 -12.39
CA GLU A 95 -16.58 10.46 -13.59
C GLU A 95 -15.62 11.30 -14.43
N PHE A 96 -14.84 12.19 -13.80
CA PHE A 96 -13.82 12.96 -14.50
C PHE A 96 -12.70 12.08 -15.06
N SER A 97 -12.22 11.09 -14.29
CA SER A 97 -11.20 10.15 -14.80
C SER A 97 -11.68 9.40 -16.03
N LEU A 98 -12.96 9.02 -16.07
CA LEU A 98 -13.59 8.39 -17.23
C LEU A 98 -13.73 9.38 -18.39
N SER A 99 -14.15 10.62 -18.16
CA SER A 99 -14.29 11.61 -19.23
C SER A 99 -12.96 11.92 -19.91
N LEU A 100 -11.87 12.03 -19.12
CA LEU A 100 -10.51 12.19 -19.62
C LEU A 100 -10.08 11.01 -20.51
N LYS A 101 -10.24 9.78 -20.01
CA LYS A 101 -9.84 8.55 -20.73
C LYS A 101 -10.75 8.23 -21.93
N GLN A 102 -12.00 8.68 -21.90
CA GLN A 102 -12.99 8.49 -22.96
C GLN A 102 -13.11 9.72 -23.89
N SER A 103 -12.19 10.69 -23.81
CA SER A 103 -12.17 11.82 -24.74
C SER A 103 -11.79 11.35 -26.15
N ARG A 104 -12.77 11.33 -27.07
CA ARG A 104 -12.56 10.99 -28.49
C ARG A 104 -11.54 11.93 -29.15
N PRO A 105 -11.59 13.27 -28.97
CA PRO A 105 -10.58 14.16 -29.55
C PRO A 105 -9.15 13.85 -29.07
N LEU A 106 -8.95 13.56 -27.78
CA LEU A 106 -7.63 13.19 -27.28
C LEU A 106 -7.15 11.86 -27.85
N TYR A 107 -8.02 10.85 -27.87
CA TYR A 107 -7.71 9.54 -28.43
C TYR A 107 -7.26 9.63 -29.89
N GLU A 108 -7.99 10.38 -30.72
CA GLU A 108 -7.65 10.60 -32.13
C GLU A 108 -6.31 11.34 -32.30
N LYS A 109 -6.01 12.34 -31.46
CA LYS A 109 -4.71 13.01 -31.45
C LYS A 109 -3.58 12.07 -31.06
N PHE A 110 -3.78 11.20 -30.08
CA PHE A 110 -2.78 10.20 -29.71
C PHE A 110 -2.50 9.21 -30.84
N LEU A 111 -3.55 8.75 -31.54
CA LEU A 111 -3.38 7.91 -32.73
C LEU A 111 -2.63 8.66 -33.85
N ALA A 112 -3.00 9.92 -34.11
CA ALA A 112 -2.33 10.74 -35.11
C ALA A 112 -0.85 10.97 -34.78
N LEU A 113 -0.50 11.21 -33.52
CA LEU A 113 0.90 11.30 -33.06
C LEU A 113 1.66 10.00 -33.24
N ARG A 114 1.02 8.85 -32.98
CA ARG A 114 1.64 7.52 -33.12
C ARG A 114 1.96 7.22 -34.58
N ASP A 115 1.04 7.59 -35.47
CA ASP A 115 1.10 7.29 -36.90
C ASP A 115 1.83 8.39 -37.71
N SER A 116 2.19 9.49 -37.05
CA SER A 116 2.91 10.62 -37.64
C SER A 116 4.29 10.21 -38.15
N LYS A 117 4.60 10.64 -39.38
CA LYS A 117 5.94 10.56 -39.98
C LYS A 117 6.70 11.88 -39.81
N SER A 118 6.64 12.46 -38.62
CA SER A 118 7.34 13.71 -38.27
C SER A 118 8.84 13.62 -38.59
N ALA A 119 9.43 14.73 -39.04
CA ALA A 119 10.88 14.85 -39.24
C ALA A 119 11.66 14.71 -37.93
N THR A 120 11.03 15.02 -36.79
CA THR A 120 11.55 14.80 -35.45
C THR A 120 10.80 13.62 -34.82
N PRO A 121 11.42 12.44 -34.69
CA PRO A 121 10.77 11.28 -34.10
C PRO A 121 10.58 11.46 -32.59
N LEU A 122 9.48 10.90 -32.05
CA LEU A 122 9.27 10.81 -30.61
C LEU A 122 10.36 9.95 -29.96
N SER A 123 10.84 10.37 -28.78
CA SER A 123 11.74 9.56 -27.94
C SER A 123 11.07 8.26 -27.46
N SER A 124 11.85 7.30 -26.99
CA SER A 124 11.33 6.02 -26.48
C SER A 124 10.35 6.21 -25.31
N ALA A 125 10.61 7.16 -24.42
CA ALA A 125 9.72 7.51 -23.31
C ALA A 125 8.38 8.07 -23.82
N GLN A 126 8.41 9.02 -24.76
CA GLN A 126 7.20 9.58 -25.37
C GLN A 126 6.37 8.50 -26.10
N GLN A 127 7.03 7.59 -26.83
CA GLN A 127 6.35 6.47 -27.49
C GLN A 127 5.68 5.52 -26.49
N ARG A 128 6.32 5.27 -25.34
CA ARG A 128 5.75 4.43 -24.26
C ARG A 128 4.53 5.09 -23.64
N ILE A 129 4.62 6.39 -23.30
CA ILE A 129 3.50 7.17 -22.77
C ILE A 129 2.32 7.11 -23.75
N LEU A 130 2.59 7.37 -25.03
CA LEU A 130 1.57 7.35 -26.07
C LEU A 130 0.86 5.99 -26.18
N ARG A 131 1.63 4.89 -26.18
CA ARG A 131 1.09 3.53 -26.19
C ARG A 131 0.22 3.27 -24.96
N ASN A 132 0.66 3.70 -23.78
CA ASN A 132 -0.06 3.53 -22.53
C ASN A 132 -1.36 4.34 -22.50
N SER A 133 -1.35 5.58 -23.03
CA SER A 133 -2.53 6.46 -23.12
C SER A 133 -3.58 5.89 -24.08
N ILE A 134 -3.16 5.40 -25.26
CA ILE A 134 -4.05 4.73 -26.22
C ILE A 134 -4.70 3.50 -25.57
N LEU A 135 -3.88 2.62 -24.98
CA LEU A 135 -4.40 1.42 -24.31
C LEU A 135 -5.31 1.78 -23.12
N SER A 136 -5.04 2.89 -22.42
CA SER A 136 -5.89 3.42 -21.32
C SER A 136 -7.26 3.83 -21.82
N ALA A 137 -7.33 4.54 -22.95
CA ALA A 137 -8.59 4.88 -23.57
C ALA A 137 -9.37 3.62 -24.00
N GLU A 138 -8.71 2.69 -24.70
CA GLU A 138 -9.30 1.41 -25.13
C GLU A 138 -9.91 0.64 -23.96
N GLN A 139 -9.16 0.48 -22.87
CA GLN A 139 -9.61 -0.24 -21.67
C GLN A 139 -10.56 0.55 -20.78
N SER A 140 -10.73 1.84 -21.06
CA SER A 140 -11.75 2.69 -20.45
C SER A 140 -13.01 2.73 -21.30
N GLY A 141 -13.13 1.88 -22.33
CA GLY A 141 -14.34 1.77 -23.12
C GLY A 141 -14.53 2.93 -24.11
N ILE A 142 -13.45 3.58 -24.57
CA ILE A 142 -13.54 4.65 -25.59
C ILE A 142 -14.33 4.21 -26.83
N ALA A 143 -14.27 2.94 -27.21
CA ALA A 143 -14.97 2.39 -28.37
C ALA A 143 -16.47 2.10 -28.11
N LEU A 144 -16.92 2.14 -26.86
CA LEU A 144 -18.32 1.90 -26.49
C LEU A 144 -19.18 3.14 -26.76
N GLU A 145 -20.43 2.92 -27.13
CA GLU A 145 -21.39 3.98 -27.46
C GLU A 145 -22.74 3.70 -26.79
N GLY A 146 -23.53 4.76 -26.57
CA GLY A 146 -24.87 4.67 -25.99
C GLY A 146 -24.90 3.89 -24.67
N ALA A 147 -25.86 2.96 -24.57
CA ALA A 147 -26.13 2.20 -23.35
C ALA A 147 -24.93 1.38 -22.84
N ASP A 148 -24.08 0.86 -23.73
CA ASP A 148 -22.91 0.07 -23.33
C ASP A 148 -21.86 0.94 -22.63
N ARG A 149 -21.69 2.19 -23.09
CA ARG A 149 -20.80 3.16 -22.44
C ARG A 149 -21.36 3.62 -21.10
N ASP A 150 -22.66 3.90 -21.03
CA ASP A 150 -23.31 4.28 -19.76
C ASP A 150 -23.16 3.18 -18.72
N ARG A 151 -23.40 1.92 -19.13
CA ARG A 151 -23.23 0.75 -18.28
C ARG A 151 -21.77 0.56 -17.84
N PHE A 152 -20.82 0.73 -18.74
CA PHE A 152 -19.39 0.70 -18.39
C PHE A 152 -19.05 1.72 -17.29
N ASN A 153 -19.58 2.94 -17.40
CA ASN A 153 -19.33 4.01 -16.45
C ASN A 153 -19.97 3.73 -15.08
N GLU A 154 -21.17 3.16 -15.05
CA GLU A 154 -21.79 2.66 -13.81
C GLU A 154 -20.95 1.60 -13.14
N ILE A 155 -20.47 0.60 -13.91
CA ILE A 155 -19.60 -0.46 -13.40
C ILE A 155 -18.33 0.11 -12.80
N ALA A 156 -17.68 1.06 -13.49
CA ALA A 156 -16.45 1.68 -13.01
C ALA A 156 -16.66 2.44 -11.69
N ARG A 157 -17.74 3.22 -11.56
CA ARG A 157 -18.10 3.90 -10.30
C ARG A 157 -18.37 2.90 -9.17
N ARG A 158 -19.17 1.87 -9.43
CA ARG A 158 -19.53 0.87 -8.42
C ARG A 158 -18.31 0.08 -7.96
N LEU A 159 -17.43 -0.33 -8.87
CA LEU A 159 -16.16 -1.01 -8.53
C LEU A 159 -15.24 -0.14 -7.67
N SER A 160 -15.21 1.18 -7.90
CA SER A 160 -14.43 2.11 -7.08
C SER A 160 -14.97 2.17 -5.65
N GLN A 161 -16.29 2.33 -5.49
CA GLN A 161 -16.94 2.33 -4.17
C GLN A 161 -16.70 1.00 -3.44
N LEU A 162 -16.98 -0.13 -4.08
CA LEU A 162 -16.79 -1.46 -3.51
C LEU A 162 -15.35 -1.71 -3.04
N SER A 163 -14.35 -1.13 -3.70
CA SER A 163 -12.95 -1.27 -3.31
C SER A 163 -12.62 -0.46 -2.05
N THR A 164 -13.21 0.73 -1.90
CA THR A 164 -13.13 1.54 -0.68
C THR A 164 -13.80 0.81 0.49
N ASP A 165 -15.05 0.38 0.30
CA ASP A 165 -15.86 -0.35 1.30
C ASP A 165 -15.10 -1.60 1.79
N PHE A 166 -14.60 -2.41 0.85
CA PHE A 166 -13.83 -3.61 1.16
C PHE A 166 -12.62 -3.33 2.05
N SER A 167 -11.88 -2.25 1.74
CA SER A 167 -10.68 -1.88 2.49
C SER A 167 -11.02 -1.37 3.89
N ASN A 168 -12.09 -0.57 4.02
CA ASN A 168 -12.61 -0.09 5.30
C ASN A 168 -13.08 -1.26 6.19
N HIS A 169 -13.84 -2.20 5.63
CA HIS A 169 -14.29 -3.40 6.35
C HIS A 169 -13.12 -4.24 6.90
N VAL A 170 -12.03 -4.41 6.14
CA VAL A 170 -10.84 -5.13 6.62
C VAL A 170 -10.16 -4.40 7.77
N LEU A 171 -10.04 -3.07 7.68
CA LEU A 171 -9.47 -2.25 8.74
C LEU A 171 -10.31 -2.33 10.02
N ASP A 172 -11.63 -2.15 9.89
CA ASP A 172 -12.57 -2.17 11.01
C ASP A 172 -12.64 -3.55 11.67
N ALA A 173 -12.68 -4.64 10.89
CA ALA A 173 -12.62 -5.99 11.43
C ALA A 173 -11.31 -6.32 12.14
N THR A 174 -10.19 -5.75 11.67
CA THR A 174 -8.88 -5.91 12.34
C THR A 174 -8.84 -5.16 13.66
N LYS A 175 -9.41 -3.95 13.72
CA LYS A 175 -9.50 -3.10 14.91
C LYS A 175 -10.46 -3.65 15.97
N ALA A 176 -11.59 -4.21 15.55
CA ALA A 176 -12.68 -4.59 16.45
C ALA A 176 -12.35 -5.78 17.37
N TRP A 177 -11.47 -6.70 16.93
CA TRP A 177 -11.16 -7.90 17.69
C TRP A 177 -9.97 -7.69 18.62
N HIS A 178 -10.11 -8.17 19.85
CA HIS A 178 -9.01 -8.34 20.79
C HIS A 178 -9.28 -9.52 21.72
N MET A 179 -8.23 -10.03 22.35
CA MET A 179 -8.32 -11.05 23.39
C MET A 179 -7.35 -10.71 24.52
N ASP A 180 -7.88 -10.57 25.74
CA ASP A 180 -7.08 -10.26 26.92
C ASP A 180 -6.62 -11.56 27.60
N VAL A 181 -5.32 -11.81 27.58
CA VAL A 181 -4.68 -12.90 28.34
C VAL A 181 -4.39 -12.39 29.74
N THR A 182 -4.93 -13.05 30.76
CA THR A 182 -4.80 -12.65 32.17
C THR A 182 -4.03 -13.66 33.02
N ASP A 183 -4.01 -14.94 32.62
CA ASP A 183 -3.22 -15.97 33.29
C ASP A 183 -1.75 -15.84 32.88
N ALA A 184 -0.86 -15.69 33.86
CA ALA A 184 0.58 -15.64 33.63
C ALA A 184 1.11 -16.94 32.99
N ALA A 185 0.49 -18.09 33.25
CA ALA A 185 0.88 -19.36 32.63
C ALA A 185 0.67 -19.37 31.12
N ASP A 186 -0.37 -18.69 30.63
CA ASP A 186 -0.65 -18.55 29.19
C ASP A 186 0.30 -17.55 28.51
N ALA A 187 0.85 -16.60 29.28
CA ALA A 187 1.80 -15.61 28.81
C ALA A 187 3.28 -16.04 28.90
N ASP A 188 3.61 -17.06 29.71
CA ASP A 188 5.00 -17.52 29.94
C ASP A 188 5.74 -17.91 28.64
N GLY A 189 5.01 -18.44 27.66
CA GLY A 189 5.58 -18.80 26.36
C GLY A 189 5.85 -17.61 25.44
N LEU A 190 5.23 -16.45 25.70
CA LEU A 190 5.25 -15.31 24.79
C LEU A 190 6.59 -14.54 24.90
N PRO A 191 7.17 -14.10 23.76
CA PRO A 191 8.36 -13.27 23.76
C PRO A 191 8.15 -11.99 24.59
N GLU A 192 9.22 -11.50 25.21
CA GLU A 192 9.18 -10.27 26.00
C GLU A 192 8.70 -9.07 25.15
N SER A 193 9.15 -8.99 23.90
CA SER A 193 8.67 -7.99 22.92
C SER A 193 7.16 -8.00 22.75
N LEU A 194 6.54 -9.18 22.57
CA LEU A 194 5.09 -9.33 22.46
C LEU A 194 4.39 -8.99 23.77
N ARG A 195 4.87 -9.49 24.92
CA ARG A 195 4.28 -9.17 26.22
C ARG A 195 4.29 -7.67 26.50
N ARG A 196 5.38 -6.98 26.17
CA ARG A 196 5.49 -5.53 26.34
C ARG A 196 4.49 -4.78 25.44
N MET A 197 4.38 -5.16 24.18
CA MET A 197 3.41 -4.58 23.24
C MET A 197 1.96 -4.83 23.69
N ALA A 198 1.64 -6.06 24.06
CA ALA A 198 0.28 -6.47 24.46
C ALA A 198 -0.15 -5.81 25.79
N ALA A 199 0.77 -5.64 26.74
CA ALA A 199 0.52 -4.90 27.98
C ALA A 199 0.26 -3.41 27.71
N ALA A 200 1.08 -2.78 26.85
CA ALA A 200 0.88 -1.39 26.45
C ALA A 200 -0.47 -1.21 25.72
N ALA A 201 -0.84 -2.13 24.84
CA ALA A 201 -2.13 -2.12 24.14
C ALA A 201 -3.31 -2.27 25.11
N TRP A 202 -3.17 -3.09 26.16
CA TRP A 202 -4.19 -3.24 27.19
C TRP A 202 -4.36 -1.96 28.01
N SER A 203 -3.26 -1.33 28.43
CA SER A 203 -3.28 -0.07 29.21
C SER A 203 -3.74 1.15 28.44
N ALA A 204 -3.52 1.19 27.12
CA ALA A 204 -3.98 2.28 26.28
C ALA A 204 -5.48 2.20 25.95
N ALA A 205 -6.14 1.07 26.25
CA ALA A 205 -7.54 0.88 25.96
C ALA A 205 -8.43 1.76 26.86
N VAL A 206 -9.43 2.42 26.26
CA VAL A 206 -10.31 3.35 26.96
C VAL A 206 -11.06 2.68 28.09
N GLU A 207 -11.52 1.44 27.90
CA GLU A 207 -12.22 0.66 28.93
C GLU A 207 -11.34 0.29 30.13
N ASN A 208 -10.01 0.43 30.01
CA ASN A 208 -9.04 0.12 31.06
C ASN A 208 -8.40 1.39 31.66
N SER A 209 -8.88 2.59 31.33
CA SER A 209 -8.27 3.86 31.77
C SER A 209 -8.19 4.03 33.28
N ASP A 210 -9.10 3.40 34.03
CA ASP A 210 -9.17 3.44 35.49
C ASP A 210 -8.39 2.30 36.18
N ALA A 211 -7.85 1.36 35.40
CA ALA A 211 -7.10 0.22 35.92
C ALA A 211 -5.61 0.57 36.12
N ALA A 212 -4.93 -0.19 36.97
CA ALA A 212 -3.48 -0.09 37.09
C ALA A 212 -2.82 -0.47 35.76
N PRO A 213 -1.81 0.28 35.26
CA PRO A 213 -1.13 -0.06 34.02
C PRO A 213 -0.55 -1.48 34.06
N ALA A 214 -0.84 -2.25 33.02
CA ALA A 214 -0.27 -3.56 32.78
C ALA A 214 1.22 -3.43 32.49
N THR A 215 1.97 -4.45 32.86
CA THR A 215 3.40 -4.56 32.53
C THR A 215 3.66 -5.83 31.75
N ALA A 216 4.81 -5.90 31.08
CA ALA A 216 5.21 -7.11 30.38
C ALA A 216 5.23 -8.35 31.29
N ASP A 217 5.48 -8.19 32.58
CA ASP A 217 5.62 -9.29 33.54
C ASP A 217 4.32 -9.64 34.29
N ASN A 218 3.44 -8.67 34.52
CA ASN A 218 2.25 -8.89 35.36
C ASN A 218 0.92 -8.86 34.59
N GLY A 219 0.93 -8.48 33.31
CA GLY A 219 -0.27 -8.39 32.49
C GLY A 219 -1.31 -7.40 33.04
N PRO A 220 -2.56 -7.45 32.54
CA PRO A 220 -3.03 -8.29 31.43
C PRO A 220 -2.35 -7.98 30.08
N TRP A 221 -2.41 -8.93 29.14
CA TRP A 221 -1.82 -8.81 27.82
C TRP A 221 -2.90 -8.85 26.73
N ARG A 222 -3.14 -7.72 26.05
CA ARG A 222 -4.12 -7.63 24.97
C ARG A 222 -3.53 -8.05 23.63
N ILE A 223 -4.01 -9.18 23.12
CA ILE A 223 -3.67 -9.70 21.79
C ILE A 223 -4.64 -9.12 20.76
N LYS A 224 -4.10 -8.66 19.63
CA LYS A 224 -4.86 -8.08 18.51
C LYS A 224 -4.49 -8.76 17.18
N LEU A 225 -5.14 -8.38 16.09
CA LEU A 225 -5.00 -9.04 14.77
C LEU A 225 -3.95 -8.41 13.85
N GLU A 226 -3.32 -7.28 14.22
CA GLU A 226 -2.18 -6.75 13.46
C GLU A 226 -0.98 -7.70 13.50
N ALA A 227 -0.21 -7.74 12.42
CA ALA A 227 0.86 -8.72 12.22
C ALA A 227 1.90 -8.78 13.37
N PRO A 228 2.36 -7.64 13.95
CA PRO A 228 3.30 -7.67 15.08
C PRO A 228 2.74 -8.28 16.38
N SER A 229 1.41 -8.35 16.53
CA SER A 229 0.74 -9.01 17.66
C SER A 229 0.40 -10.47 17.30
N PHE A 230 -0.33 -10.67 16.20
CA PHE A 230 -0.86 -11.97 15.80
C PHE A 230 0.22 -13.00 15.47
N GLY A 231 1.25 -12.63 14.69
CA GLY A 231 2.29 -13.55 14.26
C GLY A 231 3.03 -14.19 15.44
N PRO A 232 3.70 -13.38 16.28
CA PRO A 232 4.40 -13.90 17.47
C PRO A 232 3.48 -14.64 18.44
N PHE A 233 2.19 -14.25 18.53
CA PHE A 233 1.23 -14.99 19.35
C PHE A 233 1.01 -16.41 18.83
N MET A 234 0.83 -16.58 17.51
CA MET A 234 0.65 -17.90 16.88
C MET A 234 1.92 -18.77 16.92
N GLU A 235 3.09 -18.16 16.94
CA GLU A 235 4.40 -18.85 16.99
C GLU A 235 4.76 -19.31 18.41
N HIS A 236 4.32 -18.60 19.45
CA HIS A 236 4.85 -18.79 20.81
C HIS A 236 3.82 -19.08 21.90
N CYS A 237 2.53 -18.80 21.71
CA CYS A 237 1.51 -19.11 22.72
C CYS A 237 1.41 -20.63 22.90
N ARG A 238 1.70 -21.14 24.10
CA ARG A 238 1.66 -22.58 24.40
C ARG A 238 0.23 -23.10 24.50
N ASN A 239 -0.71 -22.25 24.91
CA ASN A 239 -2.11 -22.60 25.03
C ASN A 239 -2.76 -22.76 23.64
N ARG A 240 -3.06 -24.01 23.28
CA ARG A 240 -3.64 -24.36 21.97
C ARG A 240 -5.02 -23.76 21.75
N GLU A 241 -5.85 -23.66 22.79
CA GLU A 241 -7.20 -23.10 22.68
C GLU A 241 -7.14 -21.61 22.37
N LEU A 242 -6.21 -20.87 22.97
CA LEU A 242 -6.01 -19.46 22.66
C LEU A 242 -5.47 -19.24 21.24
N ARG A 243 -4.54 -20.09 20.78
CA ARG A 243 -4.10 -20.09 19.37
C ARG A 243 -5.27 -20.35 18.42
N GLU A 244 -6.14 -21.32 18.73
CA GLU A 244 -7.32 -21.61 17.93
C GLU A 244 -8.26 -20.41 17.86
N GLN A 245 -8.55 -19.75 18.98
CA GLN A 245 -9.40 -18.56 19.05
C GLN A 245 -8.84 -17.42 18.19
N ALA A 246 -7.56 -17.08 18.36
CA ALA A 246 -6.91 -16.04 17.58
C ALA A 246 -6.87 -16.37 16.08
N TYR A 247 -6.51 -17.61 15.71
CA TYR A 247 -6.49 -18.06 14.32
C TYR A 247 -7.85 -17.93 13.66
N ARG A 248 -8.91 -18.41 14.31
CA ARG A 248 -10.28 -18.34 13.79
C ARG A 248 -10.73 -16.90 13.60
N ALA A 249 -10.43 -16.02 14.55
CA ALA A 249 -10.71 -14.59 14.42
C ALA A 249 -9.98 -13.98 13.23
N TYR A 250 -8.70 -14.30 13.03
CA TYR A 250 -7.88 -13.77 11.94
C TYR A 250 -8.40 -14.18 10.55
N ILE A 251 -8.78 -15.44 10.36
CA ILE A 251 -9.26 -15.94 9.06
C ILE A 251 -10.72 -15.55 8.76
N ALA A 252 -11.49 -15.16 9.78
CA ALA A 252 -12.89 -14.74 9.66
C ALA A 252 -13.05 -13.20 9.65
N ARG A 253 -11.95 -12.44 9.52
CA ARG A 253 -12.01 -10.99 9.42
C ARG A 253 -12.85 -10.56 8.23
N ALA A 254 -13.72 -9.58 8.46
CA ALA A 254 -14.59 -9.00 7.45
C ALA A 254 -15.43 -10.06 6.69
N SER A 255 -15.94 -11.08 7.40
CA SER A 255 -16.72 -12.18 6.80
C SER A 255 -18.11 -12.38 7.40
N ASN A 256 -18.58 -11.42 8.23
CA ASN A 256 -19.89 -11.47 8.88
C ASN A 256 -20.31 -10.06 9.37
N GLY A 257 -21.59 -9.90 9.68
CA GLY A 257 -22.14 -8.65 10.23
C GLY A 257 -22.06 -7.48 9.25
N ASP A 258 -21.92 -6.27 9.79
CA ASP A 258 -21.92 -5.02 9.01
C ASP A 258 -20.65 -4.82 8.18
N VAL A 259 -19.58 -5.58 8.47
CA VAL A 259 -18.30 -5.54 7.76
C VAL A 259 -18.06 -6.77 6.87
N ASP A 260 -19.12 -7.48 6.46
CA ASP A 260 -19.00 -8.66 5.60
C ASP A 260 -18.59 -8.29 4.17
N ASN A 261 -17.42 -8.76 3.75
CA ASN A 261 -16.89 -8.57 2.40
C ASN A 261 -17.33 -9.64 1.41
N THR A 262 -17.98 -10.72 1.83
CA THR A 262 -18.49 -11.78 0.94
C THR A 262 -19.39 -11.22 -0.17
N PRO A 263 -20.46 -10.45 0.12
CA PRO A 263 -21.30 -9.87 -0.93
C PRO A 263 -20.55 -8.85 -1.81
N LEU A 264 -19.60 -8.10 -1.23
CA LEU A 264 -18.79 -7.15 -2.00
C LEU A 264 -17.90 -7.88 -3.01
N ILE A 265 -17.27 -8.99 -2.62
CA ILE A 265 -16.43 -9.82 -3.52
C ILE A 265 -17.28 -10.38 -4.66
N GLU A 266 -18.45 -10.93 -4.37
CA GLU A 266 -19.36 -11.48 -5.39
C GLU A 266 -19.76 -10.41 -6.41
N GLU A 267 -20.12 -9.21 -5.93
CA GLU A 267 -20.47 -8.08 -6.79
C GLU A 267 -19.26 -7.60 -7.61
N ILE A 268 -18.07 -7.48 -7.00
CA ILE A 268 -16.82 -7.11 -7.69
C ILE A 268 -16.53 -8.10 -8.82
N LEU A 269 -16.63 -9.42 -8.58
CA LEU A 269 -16.35 -10.44 -9.58
C LEU A 269 -17.37 -10.40 -10.73
N SER A 270 -18.65 -10.23 -10.41
CA SER A 270 -19.73 -10.07 -11.40
C SER A 270 -19.50 -8.85 -12.30
N LEU A 271 -19.25 -7.69 -11.68
CA LEU A 271 -19.01 -6.43 -12.39
C LEU A 271 -17.71 -6.48 -13.20
N ARG A 272 -16.64 -7.11 -12.70
CA ARG A 272 -15.41 -7.33 -13.46
C ARG A 272 -15.65 -8.21 -14.68
N GLN A 273 -16.46 -9.26 -14.57
CA GLN A 273 -16.80 -10.11 -15.71
C GLN A 273 -17.65 -9.36 -16.74
N GLU A 274 -18.61 -8.55 -16.30
CA GLU A 274 -19.43 -7.71 -17.19
C GLU A 274 -18.56 -6.67 -17.92
N LYS A 275 -17.67 -5.99 -17.20
CA LYS A 275 -16.67 -5.07 -17.78
C LYS A 275 -15.84 -5.74 -18.86
N CYS A 276 -15.40 -6.99 -18.65
CA CYS A 276 -14.62 -7.72 -19.64
C CYS A 276 -15.42 -8.00 -20.91
N ARG A 277 -16.68 -8.42 -20.78
CA ARG A 277 -17.57 -8.66 -21.93
C ARG A 277 -17.79 -7.40 -22.75
N LEU A 278 -18.02 -6.25 -22.10
CA LEU A 278 -18.15 -4.96 -22.78
C LEU A 278 -16.88 -4.62 -23.58
N LEU A 279 -15.71 -4.87 -23.00
CA LEU A 279 -14.43 -4.60 -23.65
C LEU A 279 -13.95 -5.70 -24.63
N GLY A 280 -14.70 -6.78 -24.80
CA GLY A 280 -14.34 -7.89 -25.70
C GLY A 280 -13.28 -8.87 -25.16
N TYR A 281 -13.03 -8.87 -23.84
CA TYR A 281 -12.13 -9.85 -23.18
C TYR A 281 -12.95 -11.03 -22.63
N ALA A 282 -12.38 -12.24 -22.63
CA ALA A 282 -13.11 -13.41 -22.13
C ALA A 282 -13.29 -13.37 -20.60
N ASN A 283 -12.28 -12.85 -19.89
CA ASN A 283 -12.25 -12.78 -18.43
C ASN A 283 -11.33 -11.63 -17.95
N PHE A 284 -11.38 -11.35 -16.65
CA PHE A 284 -10.61 -10.26 -16.05
C PHE A 284 -9.10 -10.50 -15.99
N ALA A 285 -8.65 -11.77 -16.02
CA ALA A 285 -7.23 -12.07 -16.07
C ALA A 285 -6.62 -11.63 -17.42
N GLU A 286 -7.31 -11.86 -18.54
CA GLU A 286 -6.88 -11.38 -19.86
C GLU A 286 -6.82 -9.85 -19.93
N LEU A 287 -7.85 -9.16 -19.43
CA LEU A 287 -7.87 -7.69 -19.34
C LEU A 287 -6.71 -7.16 -18.47
N SER A 288 -6.43 -7.84 -17.36
CA SER A 288 -5.34 -7.50 -16.43
C SER A 288 -3.96 -7.73 -17.06
N LEU A 289 -3.80 -8.77 -17.86
CA LEU A 289 -2.53 -9.18 -18.47
C LEU A 289 -2.15 -8.34 -19.69
N SER A 290 -3.08 -7.70 -20.38
CA SER A 290 -2.74 -6.86 -21.54
C SER A 290 -1.88 -5.64 -21.20
N ARG A 291 -1.74 -5.29 -19.91
CA ARG A 291 -0.77 -4.30 -19.37
C ARG A 291 0.45 -4.91 -18.70
N LYS A 292 0.53 -6.23 -18.56
CA LYS A 292 1.59 -6.93 -17.83
C LYS A 292 2.56 -7.59 -18.80
N MET A 293 3.74 -7.93 -18.29
CA MET A 293 4.76 -8.62 -19.08
C MET A 293 4.39 -10.09 -19.36
N ALA A 294 3.58 -10.70 -18.49
CA ALA A 294 3.11 -12.06 -18.67
C ALA A 294 2.16 -12.13 -19.89
N GLY A 295 2.63 -12.75 -20.97
CA GLY A 295 1.99 -12.66 -22.29
C GLY A 295 0.65 -13.39 -22.44
N SER A 296 0.25 -14.23 -21.48
CA SER A 296 -1.08 -14.89 -21.47
C SER A 296 -1.39 -15.55 -20.13
N VAL A 297 -2.68 -15.85 -19.88
CA VAL A 297 -3.13 -16.60 -18.69
C VAL A 297 -2.42 -17.96 -18.62
N ALA A 298 -2.34 -18.67 -19.75
CA ALA A 298 -1.65 -19.95 -19.82
C ALA A 298 -0.15 -19.87 -19.50
N ALA A 299 0.51 -18.74 -19.76
CA ALA A 299 1.91 -18.55 -19.36
C ALA A 299 2.05 -18.38 -17.84
N VAL A 300 1.11 -17.66 -17.21
CA VAL A 300 1.04 -17.52 -15.75
C VAL A 300 0.76 -18.88 -15.10
N ASP A 301 -0.20 -19.64 -15.61
CA ASP A 301 -0.54 -20.97 -15.08
C ASP A 301 0.66 -21.93 -15.18
N ARG A 302 1.39 -21.92 -16.29
CA ARG A 302 2.61 -22.74 -16.43
C ARG A 302 3.67 -22.37 -15.41
N MET A 303 3.86 -21.08 -15.16
CA MET A 303 4.80 -20.61 -14.14
C MET A 303 4.38 -21.13 -12.75
N PHE A 304 3.11 -21.00 -12.37
CA PHE A 304 2.65 -21.51 -11.07
C PHE A 304 2.76 -23.02 -10.94
N HIS A 305 2.40 -23.79 -11.97
CA HIS A 305 2.59 -25.25 -11.95
C HIS A 305 4.08 -25.62 -11.84
N SER A 306 4.98 -24.94 -12.56
CA SER A 306 6.42 -25.22 -12.44
C SER A 306 6.97 -24.97 -11.03
N LEU A 307 6.42 -23.97 -10.32
CA LEU A 307 6.77 -23.70 -8.93
C LEU A 307 6.18 -24.74 -7.98
N LEU A 308 4.93 -25.15 -8.21
CA LEU A 308 4.26 -26.18 -7.42
C LEU A 308 4.97 -27.54 -7.55
N ASP A 309 5.33 -27.95 -8.77
CA ASP A 309 5.99 -29.23 -9.06
C ASP A 309 7.28 -29.40 -8.27
N VAL A 310 8.05 -28.33 -8.08
CA VAL A 310 9.31 -28.37 -7.31
C VAL A 310 9.11 -28.13 -5.81
N SER A 311 8.05 -27.43 -5.40
CA SER A 311 7.86 -27.01 -3.99
C SER A 311 7.00 -27.99 -3.19
N LEU A 312 6.10 -28.74 -3.82
CA LEU A 312 5.11 -29.57 -3.11
C LEU A 312 5.76 -30.63 -2.22
N GLN A 313 6.77 -31.35 -2.73
CA GLN A 313 7.46 -32.38 -1.95
C GLN A 313 8.21 -31.78 -0.75
N HIS A 314 8.79 -30.60 -0.89
CA HIS A 314 9.47 -29.91 0.20
C HIS A 314 8.47 -29.49 1.28
N GLY A 315 7.35 -28.87 0.90
CA GLY A 315 6.29 -28.50 1.86
C GLY A 315 5.68 -29.71 2.58
N GLN A 316 5.53 -30.86 1.90
CA GLN A 316 5.09 -32.10 2.56
C GLN A 316 6.14 -32.61 3.55
N THR A 317 7.42 -32.55 3.19
CA THR A 317 8.52 -32.96 4.08
C THR A 317 8.56 -32.08 5.33
N GLU A 318 8.44 -30.76 5.16
CA GLU A 318 8.37 -29.81 6.28
C GLU A 318 7.16 -30.07 7.18
N LEU A 319 6.00 -30.37 6.61
CA LEU A 319 4.80 -30.73 7.36
C LEU A 319 5.00 -32.04 8.16
N ASP A 320 5.63 -33.05 7.55
CA ASP A 320 5.94 -34.32 8.21
C ASP A 320 6.91 -34.10 9.38
N GLU A 321 7.92 -33.24 9.20
CA GLU A 321 8.90 -32.91 10.24
C GLU A 321 8.27 -32.19 11.44
N ILE A 322 7.42 -31.18 11.21
CA ILE A 322 6.73 -30.50 12.33
C ILE A 322 5.70 -31.42 12.98
N THR A 323 5.08 -32.34 12.23
CA THR A 323 4.13 -33.32 12.78
C THR A 323 4.86 -34.33 13.68
N GLN A 324 6.01 -34.84 13.23
CA GLN A 324 6.84 -35.72 14.04
C GLN A 324 7.28 -35.03 15.33
N LEU A 325 7.78 -33.78 15.23
CA LEU A 325 8.19 -33.01 16.40
C LEU A 325 7.03 -32.82 17.39
N ALA A 326 5.84 -32.51 16.88
CA ALA A 326 4.65 -32.35 17.70
C ALA A 326 4.31 -33.63 18.48
N HIS A 327 4.32 -34.80 17.80
CA HIS A 327 4.03 -36.10 18.42
C HIS A 327 5.08 -36.49 19.46
N GLU A 328 6.36 -36.24 19.19
CA GLU A 328 7.46 -36.45 20.15
C GLU A 328 7.29 -35.60 21.42
N ASN A 329 6.57 -34.47 21.33
CA ASN A 329 6.27 -33.57 22.44
C ASN A 329 4.83 -33.71 22.96
N GLY A 330 4.17 -34.84 22.69
CA GLY A 330 2.88 -35.21 23.30
C GLY A 330 1.64 -34.60 22.62
N HIS A 331 1.76 -34.04 21.42
CA HIS A 331 0.58 -33.69 20.62
C HIS A 331 -0.13 -34.95 20.14
N GLU A 332 -1.44 -35.04 20.34
CA GLU A 332 -2.26 -36.17 19.90
C GLU A 332 -3.03 -35.81 18.62
N GLY A 333 -3.01 -36.71 17.63
CA GLY A 333 -3.79 -36.57 16.40
C GLY A 333 -3.11 -35.69 15.32
N PRO A 334 -3.87 -35.30 14.27
CA PRO A 334 -3.35 -34.47 13.19
C PRO A 334 -3.22 -33.00 13.62
N LEU A 335 -2.20 -32.31 13.11
CA LEU A 335 -2.04 -30.87 13.30
C LEU A 335 -3.19 -30.11 12.65
N ALA A 336 -3.75 -29.14 13.37
CA ALA A 336 -4.66 -28.15 12.81
C ALA A 336 -3.88 -26.91 12.31
N HIS A 337 -4.54 -26.04 11.55
CA HIS A 337 -3.88 -24.83 11.02
C HIS A 337 -3.29 -23.92 12.11
N TRP A 338 -3.91 -23.85 13.29
CA TRP A 338 -3.42 -23.08 14.44
C TRP A 338 -2.26 -23.76 15.21
N ASP A 339 -1.84 -24.95 14.78
CA ASP A 339 -0.68 -25.65 15.33
C ASP A 339 0.58 -25.46 14.46
N ILE A 340 0.42 -25.11 13.17
CA ILE A 340 1.51 -25.08 12.18
C ILE A 340 2.60 -24.09 12.56
N SER A 341 2.28 -22.81 12.77
CA SER A 341 3.28 -21.78 13.10
C SER A 341 4.01 -22.09 14.40
N PHE A 342 3.29 -22.58 15.42
CA PHE A 342 3.86 -22.95 16.70
C PHE A 342 4.91 -24.05 16.56
N TRP A 343 4.57 -25.17 15.91
CA TRP A 343 5.50 -26.30 15.74
C TRP A 343 6.63 -26.01 14.75
N ALA A 344 6.37 -25.23 13.69
CA ALA A 344 7.41 -24.74 12.80
C ALA A 344 8.44 -23.91 13.56
N GLU A 345 7.99 -23.05 14.48
CA GLU A 345 8.88 -22.26 15.33
C GLU A 345 9.71 -23.16 16.27
N ARG A 346 9.09 -24.14 16.94
CA ARG A 346 9.83 -25.10 17.78
C ARG A 346 10.88 -25.87 16.98
N LEU A 347 10.56 -26.28 15.75
CA LEU A 347 11.49 -26.98 14.87
C LEU A 347 12.66 -26.08 14.46
N ARG A 348 12.38 -24.81 14.16
CA ARG A 348 13.41 -23.82 13.83
C ARG A 348 14.37 -23.59 15.00
N GLU A 349 13.84 -23.41 16.21
CA GLU A 349 14.62 -23.25 17.44
C GLU A 349 15.52 -24.46 17.69
N GLN A 350 14.99 -25.68 17.55
CA GLN A 350 15.75 -26.92 17.72
C GLN A 350 16.87 -27.07 16.68
N ARG A 351 16.61 -26.71 15.42
CA ARG A 351 17.57 -26.86 14.31
C ARG A 351 18.71 -25.88 14.36
N TYR A 352 18.41 -24.61 14.65
CA TYR A 352 19.36 -23.52 14.48
C TYR A 352 19.87 -22.93 15.81
N ALA A 353 19.30 -23.36 16.94
CA ALA A 353 19.70 -22.94 18.28
C ALA A 353 19.67 -21.41 18.51
N PHE A 354 18.77 -20.70 17.83
CA PHE A 354 18.47 -19.29 18.08
C PHE A 354 16.97 -19.03 17.99
N THR A 355 16.51 -17.93 18.60
CA THR A 355 15.15 -17.39 18.48
C THR A 355 15.17 -16.00 17.84
N ASP A 356 14.06 -15.58 17.21
CA ASP A 356 13.94 -14.20 16.71
C ASP A 356 14.11 -13.17 17.84
N GLU A 357 13.61 -13.48 19.05
CA GLU A 357 13.73 -12.60 20.22
C GLU A 357 15.21 -12.37 20.61
N GLN A 358 16.08 -13.37 20.47
CA GLN A 358 17.51 -13.23 20.71
C GLN A 358 18.21 -12.33 19.66
N LEU A 359 17.65 -12.26 18.45
CA LEU A 359 18.19 -11.45 17.36
C LEU A 359 17.69 -10.00 17.38
N ARG A 360 16.49 -9.73 17.90
CA ARG A 360 15.89 -8.39 17.96
C ARG A 360 16.82 -7.27 18.47
N PRO A 361 17.63 -7.45 19.54
CA PRO A 361 18.55 -6.41 20.03
C PRO A 361 19.60 -5.97 19.01
N TYR A 362 19.89 -6.79 17.99
CA TYR A 362 20.86 -6.48 16.93
C TYR A 362 20.24 -5.69 15.77
N PHE A 363 18.91 -5.65 15.67
CA PHE A 363 18.16 -5.02 14.59
C PHE A 363 17.29 -3.87 15.10
N SER A 364 17.91 -2.86 15.73
CA SER A 364 17.19 -1.61 15.97
C SER A 364 16.98 -0.85 14.66
N LEU A 365 15.83 -0.18 14.51
CA LEU A 365 15.49 0.56 13.29
C LEU A 365 16.63 1.49 12.85
N GLU A 366 17.22 2.28 13.76
CA GLU A 366 18.34 3.17 13.43
C GLU A 366 19.54 2.43 12.83
N ARG A 367 19.93 1.29 13.40
CA ARG A 367 21.08 0.52 12.89
C ARG A 367 20.78 -0.15 11.56
N VAL A 368 19.54 -0.57 11.36
CA VAL A 368 19.08 -1.13 10.08
C VAL A 368 19.10 -0.06 8.99
N LEU A 369 18.61 1.14 9.28
CA LEU A 369 18.67 2.28 8.36
C LEU A 369 20.11 2.68 8.03
N ASP A 370 20.99 2.76 9.04
CA ASP A 370 22.42 3.04 8.81
C ASP A 370 23.05 2.01 7.86
N GLY A 371 22.78 0.72 8.08
CA GLY A 371 23.28 -0.36 7.23
C GLY A 371 22.72 -0.29 5.80
N LEU A 372 21.43 -0.01 5.67
CA LEU A 372 20.75 0.20 4.38
C LEU A 372 21.34 1.37 3.61
N TYR A 373 21.55 2.51 4.26
CA TYR A 373 22.11 3.70 3.62
C TYR A 373 23.57 3.50 3.21
N GLN A 374 24.39 2.85 4.03
CA GLN A 374 25.75 2.47 3.64
C GLN A 374 25.79 1.50 2.47
N LEU A 375 24.81 0.58 2.37
CA LEU A 375 24.69 -0.30 1.21
C LEU A 375 24.36 0.51 -0.05
N CYS A 376 23.44 1.47 0.04
CA CYS A 376 23.05 2.32 -1.08
C CYS A 376 24.18 3.23 -1.54
N GLU A 377 24.98 3.75 -0.62
CA GLU A 377 26.20 4.50 -0.95
C GLU A 377 27.16 3.64 -1.77
N ARG A 378 27.42 2.40 -1.34
CA ARG A 378 28.33 1.49 -2.06
C ARG A 378 27.82 1.05 -3.43
N LEU A 379 26.51 0.82 -3.57
CA LEU A 379 25.93 0.27 -4.80
C LEU A 379 25.55 1.34 -5.82
N PHE A 380 25.08 2.50 -5.35
CA PHE A 380 24.45 3.52 -6.18
C PHE A 380 25.11 4.91 -6.07
N GLY A 381 26.13 5.07 -5.21
CA GLY A 381 26.81 6.35 -5.03
C GLY A 381 25.93 7.44 -4.39
N ILE A 382 24.83 7.06 -3.73
CA ILE A 382 23.91 8.00 -3.10
C ILE A 382 24.16 8.11 -1.60
N SER A 383 23.91 9.28 -1.03
CA SER A 383 23.89 9.48 0.43
C SER A 383 22.51 9.92 0.88
N VAL A 384 22.04 9.36 1.98
CA VAL A 384 20.73 9.65 2.57
C VAL A 384 20.95 10.44 3.86
N ARG A 385 20.21 11.54 4.05
CA ARG A 385 20.33 12.41 5.23
C ARG A 385 18.98 12.65 5.87
N PRO A 386 18.86 12.58 7.21
CA PRO A 386 17.65 12.99 7.89
C PRO A 386 17.39 14.48 7.65
N ALA A 387 16.14 14.82 7.41
CA ALA A 387 15.67 16.13 7.04
C ALA A 387 14.32 16.45 7.72
N ASP A 388 14.11 15.89 8.91
CA ASP A 388 12.90 16.10 9.71
C ASP A 388 12.63 17.61 9.94
N GLY A 389 11.37 18.00 9.84
CA GLY A 389 10.95 19.41 9.91
C GLY A 389 11.11 20.20 8.60
N ARG A 390 11.69 19.63 7.54
CA ARG A 390 11.74 20.25 6.20
C ARG A 390 10.44 20.06 5.41
N ALA A 391 9.75 18.96 5.67
CA ALA A 391 8.48 18.62 5.03
C ALA A 391 7.39 18.38 6.09
N PRO A 392 6.14 18.81 5.85
CA PRO A 392 5.02 18.49 6.73
C PRO A 392 4.76 16.99 6.80
N VAL A 393 4.32 16.51 7.97
CA VAL A 393 4.06 15.09 8.24
C VAL A 393 2.68 14.89 8.88
N TRP A 394 2.08 13.72 8.67
CA TRP A 394 0.76 13.35 9.21
C TRP A 394 0.81 12.71 10.60
N HIS A 395 1.99 12.26 11.04
CA HIS A 395 2.17 11.57 12.32
C HIS A 395 3.57 11.86 12.89
N PRO A 396 3.74 12.01 14.21
CA PRO A 396 5.03 12.33 14.83
C PRO A 396 6.13 11.28 14.61
N ASP A 397 5.75 10.02 14.38
CA ASP A 397 6.70 8.94 14.07
C ASP A 397 7.19 8.94 12.61
N VAL A 398 6.62 9.78 11.75
CA VAL A 398 7.03 9.87 10.34
C VAL A 398 8.34 10.63 10.27
N ARG A 399 9.31 10.03 9.59
CA ARG A 399 10.61 10.64 9.32
C ARG A 399 10.71 11.10 7.88
N TYR A 400 11.44 12.18 7.65
CA TYR A 400 11.73 12.67 6.30
C TYR A 400 13.22 12.64 6.02
N PHE A 401 13.59 12.21 4.81
CA PHE A 401 14.98 12.10 4.38
C PHE A 401 15.18 12.74 3.01
N GLU A 402 16.34 13.37 2.81
CA GLU A 402 16.82 13.85 1.52
C GLU A 402 17.91 12.92 0.98
N VAL A 403 17.91 12.69 -0.33
CA VAL A 403 18.84 11.83 -1.06
C VAL A 403 19.73 12.69 -1.95
N PHE A 404 21.05 12.47 -1.85
CA PHE A 404 22.06 13.20 -2.60
C PHE A 404 22.89 12.26 -3.47
N ASP A 405 23.29 12.72 -4.66
CA ASP A 405 24.21 11.99 -5.53
C ASP A 405 25.67 12.09 -5.08
N GLU A 406 26.58 11.45 -5.83
CA GLU A 406 28.03 11.48 -5.59
C GLU A 406 28.61 12.91 -5.58
N ARG A 407 27.96 13.85 -6.28
CA ARG A 407 28.34 15.27 -6.37
C ARG A 407 27.71 16.11 -5.27
N GLN A 408 27.04 15.49 -4.30
CA GLN A 408 26.36 16.15 -3.19
C GLN A 408 25.20 17.04 -3.65
N GLN A 409 24.61 16.76 -4.82
CA GLN A 409 23.41 17.43 -5.31
C GLN A 409 22.20 16.69 -4.76
N HIS A 410 21.24 17.42 -4.18
CA HIS A 410 19.95 16.86 -3.79
C HIS A 410 19.24 16.36 -5.06
N ILE A 411 18.82 15.09 -5.07
CA ILE A 411 18.18 14.44 -6.23
C ILE A 411 16.76 13.95 -5.94
N ALA A 412 16.44 13.58 -4.70
CA ALA A 412 15.14 13.06 -4.30
C ALA A 412 14.93 13.16 -2.78
N GLY A 413 13.73 12.86 -2.30
CA GLY A 413 13.47 12.65 -0.88
C GLY A 413 12.49 11.51 -0.62
N PHE A 414 12.28 11.16 0.64
CA PHE A 414 11.24 10.20 1.01
C PHE A 414 10.77 10.38 2.45
N TYR A 415 9.52 10.00 2.67
CA TYR A 415 8.93 9.81 3.99
C TYR A 415 9.06 8.34 4.40
N LEU A 416 9.35 8.10 5.68
CA LEU A 416 9.29 6.77 6.29
C LEU A 416 8.25 6.78 7.40
N ASP A 417 7.21 5.95 7.27
CA ASP A 417 6.20 5.69 8.30
C ASP A 417 6.32 4.22 8.77
N PRO A 418 7.16 3.94 9.77
CA PRO A 418 7.69 2.58 10.00
C PRO A 418 6.78 1.67 10.84
N TYR A 419 5.90 2.23 11.68
CA TYR A 419 5.28 1.49 12.77
C TYR A 419 3.83 1.10 12.51
N SER A 420 3.42 -0.01 13.12
CA SER A 420 2.02 -0.44 13.17
C SER A 420 1.18 0.52 13.99
N ARG A 421 0.03 0.94 13.43
CA ARG A 421 -0.99 1.78 14.09
C ARG A 421 -2.40 1.32 13.68
N PRO A 422 -2.86 0.15 14.13
CA PRO A 422 -4.08 -0.48 13.61
C PRO A 422 -5.36 0.34 13.84
N GLU A 423 -5.33 1.33 14.74
CA GLU A 423 -6.46 2.20 15.02
C GLU A 423 -6.85 3.09 13.83
N ASN A 424 -5.90 3.43 12.95
CA ASN A 424 -6.10 4.33 11.82
C ASN A 424 -5.17 4.12 10.59
N LYS A 425 -4.32 3.08 10.59
CA LYS A 425 -3.40 2.78 9.49
C LYS A 425 -3.68 1.39 8.92
N ARG A 426 -3.73 1.28 7.59
CA ARG A 426 -3.88 0.00 6.89
C ARG A 426 -2.69 -0.92 7.18
N GLY A 427 -2.95 -2.21 7.35
CA GLY A 427 -1.91 -3.23 7.51
C GLY A 427 -1.06 -3.46 6.25
N GLY A 428 0.03 -4.23 6.42
CA GLY A 428 0.99 -4.58 5.37
C GLY A 428 2.19 -3.64 5.30
N ALA A 429 2.86 -3.60 4.15
CA ALA A 429 3.87 -2.62 3.81
C ALA A 429 3.67 -2.24 2.34
N TRP A 430 4.03 -1.00 1.99
CA TRP A 430 3.94 -0.51 0.63
C TRP A 430 4.81 0.74 0.43
N MET A 431 5.12 0.97 -0.84
CA MET A 431 5.65 2.22 -1.35
C MET A 431 4.57 2.91 -2.19
N ASP A 432 4.54 4.23 -2.13
CA ASP A 432 3.63 5.07 -2.90
C ASP A 432 4.34 6.34 -3.37
N ASP A 433 3.88 6.92 -4.47
CA ASP A 433 4.47 8.13 -5.05
C ASP A 433 3.89 9.36 -4.34
N CYS A 434 4.74 10.19 -3.73
CA CYS A 434 4.31 11.48 -3.16
C CYS A 434 4.38 12.58 -4.22
N ILE A 435 5.57 12.72 -4.84
CA ILE A 435 5.84 13.65 -5.92
C ILE A 435 6.60 12.87 -6.98
N THR A 436 6.15 12.95 -8.24
CA THR A 436 6.81 12.29 -9.37
C THR A 436 7.82 13.23 -10.02
N ARG A 437 8.98 12.67 -10.40
CA ARG A 437 10.01 13.39 -11.16
C ARG A 437 9.41 13.94 -12.44
N SER A 438 9.59 15.23 -12.69
CA SER A 438 9.23 15.86 -13.96
C SER A 438 10.12 17.06 -14.23
N ALA A 439 10.55 17.24 -15.48
CA ALA A 439 11.19 18.47 -15.92
C ALA A 439 10.23 19.25 -16.82
N THR A 440 9.52 20.23 -16.23
CA THR A 440 8.66 21.14 -16.98
C THR A 440 9.33 22.49 -17.14
N GLY A 441 9.45 22.94 -18.39
CA GLY A 441 10.14 24.19 -18.70
C GLY A 441 11.60 24.16 -18.24
N SER A 442 11.95 24.99 -17.25
CA SER A 442 13.33 25.08 -16.71
C SER A 442 13.50 24.51 -15.30
N GLU A 443 12.44 23.96 -14.69
CA GLU A 443 12.48 23.47 -13.31
C GLU A 443 12.36 21.94 -13.26
N LEU A 444 13.36 21.30 -12.66
CA LEU A 444 13.31 19.86 -12.34
C LEU A 444 12.64 19.71 -10.98
N ARG A 445 11.44 19.12 -10.98
CA ARG A 445 10.81 18.66 -9.76
C ARG A 445 11.37 17.30 -9.38
N ARG A 446 11.89 17.22 -8.16
CA ARG A 446 12.52 16.02 -7.62
C ARG A 446 11.46 15.04 -7.12
N PRO A 447 11.66 13.73 -7.33
CA PRO A 447 10.74 12.73 -6.83
C PRO A 447 10.79 12.66 -5.30
N VAL A 448 9.61 12.40 -4.71
CA VAL A 448 9.45 12.11 -3.29
C VAL A 448 8.65 10.81 -3.15
N ALA A 449 9.15 9.86 -2.37
CA ALA A 449 8.46 8.59 -2.09
C ALA A 449 7.80 8.58 -0.70
N HIS A 450 6.74 7.80 -0.55
CA HIS A 450 6.28 7.30 0.75
C HIS A 450 6.78 5.87 0.94
N LEU A 451 7.46 5.59 2.04
CA LEU A 451 7.80 4.24 2.48
C LEU A 451 7.01 3.92 3.74
N VAL A 452 6.05 3.00 3.65
CA VAL A 452 5.15 2.68 4.75
C VAL A 452 5.30 1.23 5.15
N CYS A 453 5.62 1.00 6.43
CA CYS A 453 5.70 -0.34 7.03
C CYS A 453 4.75 -0.42 8.23
N ASN A 454 4.43 -1.63 8.68
CA ASN A 454 3.72 -1.86 9.95
C ASN A 454 4.60 -2.69 10.91
N GLY A 455 5.82 -2.21 11.15
CA GLY A 455 6.77 -2.85 12.06
C GLY A 455 6.40 -2.65 13.54
N THR A 456 7.09 -3.40 14.39
CA THR A 456 7.00 -3.37 15.86
C THR A 456 7.30 -1.93 16.36
N PRO A 457 6.33 -1.22 16.97
CA PRO A 457 6.56 0.11 17.50
C PRO A 457 7.55 0.11 18.68
N PRO A 458 8.21 1.24 18.98
CA PRO A 458 8.93 1.41 20.23
C PRO A 458 7.99 1.26 21.42
N VAL A 459 8.50 0.83 22.57
CA VAL A 459 7.71 0.76 23.82
C VAL A 459 8.49 1.32 24.99
N GLY A 460 7.95 2.38 25.60
CA GLY A 460 8.67 3.18 26.61
C GLY A 460 9.97 3.74 26.01
N ASP A 461 11.07 3.59 26.75
CA ASP A 461 12.40 4.03 26.30
C ASP A 461 13.10 3.02 25.36
N THR A 462 12.46 1.89 25.04
CA THR A 462 13.04 0.88 24.14
C THR A 462 12.76 1.27 22.69
N PRO A 463 13.80 1.40 21.83
CA PRO A 463 13.60 1.70 20.41
C PRO A 463 12.86 0.56 19.71
N SER A 464 12.39 0.81 18.48
CA SER A 464 11.85 -0.27 17.64
C SER A 464 12.94 -1.32 17.37
N LEU A 465 12.74 -2.52 17.91
CA LEU A 465 13.59 -3.68 17.72
C LEU A 465 12.90 -4.66 16.76
N MET A 466 13.53 -4.88 15.61
CA MET A 466 12.93 -5.55 14.47
C MET A 466 13.26 -7.05 14.46
N THR A 467 12.33 -7.85 13.97
CA THR A 467 12.60 -9.18 13.43
C THR A 467 13.37 -9.08 12.12
N PHE A 468 14.01 -10.17 11.71
CA PHE A 468 14.66 -10.22 10.40
C PHE A 468 13.68 -9.97 9.25
N ARG A 469 12.45 -10.49 9.36
CA ARG A 469 11.39 -10.28 8.35
C ARG A 469 10.98 -8.81 8.22
N GLU A 470 10.93 -8.06 9.32
CA GLU A 470 10.68 -6.61 9.28
C GLU A 470 11.84 -5.86 8.60
N VAL A 471 13.09 -6.32 8.78
CA VAL A 471 14.26 -5.78 8.05
C VAL A 471 14.12 -6.05 6.55
N GLU A 472 13.78 -7.28 6.14
CA GLU A 472 13.54 -7.61 4.73
C GLU A 472 12.42 -6.78 4.13
N THR A 473 11.34 -6.56 4.88
CA THR A 473 10.20 -5.72 4.45
C THR A 473 10.64 -4.28 4.21
N LEU A 474 11.42 -3.70 5.12
CA LEU A 474 11.96 -2.35 4.92
C LEU A 474 12.86 -2.26 3.69
N PHE A 475 13.72 -3.26 3.46
CA PHE A 475 14.57 -3.32 2.26
C PHE A 475 13.75 -3.48 0.98
N HIS A 476 12.66 -4.24 1.03
CA HIS A 476 11.74 -4.41 -0.09
C HIS A 476 11.09 -3.08 -0.49
N GLU A 477 10.50 -2.36 0.47
CA GLU A 477 9.88 -1.06 0.20
C GLU A 477 10.90 -0.02 -0.24
N PHE A 478 12.10 -0.04 0.35
CA PHE A 478 13.18 0.84 -0.06
C PHE A 478 13.64 0.55 -1.51
N GLY A 479 13.57 -0.70 -1.96
CA GLY A 479 13.82 -1.07 -3.35
C GLY A 479 12.84 -0.39 -4.33
N HIS A 480 11.54 -0.38 -4.00
CA HIS A 480 10.54 0.41 -4.74
C HIS A 480 10.85 1.91 -4.69
N GLY A 481 11.18 2.41 -3.49
CA GLY A 481 11.60 3.80 -3.29
C GLY A 481 12.77 4.21 -4.17
N LEU A 482 13.79 3.35 -4.28
CA LEU A 482 14.96 3.59 -5.13
C LEU A 482 14.59 3.69 -6.61
N GLN A 483 13.69 2.84 -7.10
CA GLN A 483 13.25 2.90 -8.50
C GLN A 483 12.61 4.26 -8.83
N HIS A 484 11.76 4.78 -7.94
CA HIS A 484 11.13 6.09 -8.08
C HIS A 484 12.14 7.25 -7.91
N MET A 485 12.93 7.20 -6.83
CA MET A 485 13.83 8.30 -6.46
C MET A 485 15.01 8.46 -7.41
N LEU A 486 15.50 7.36 -8.01
CA LEU A 486 16.67 7.37 -8.90
C LEU A 486 16.31 7.37 -10.39
N THR A 487 15.03 7.52 -10.73
CA THR A 487 14.60 7.60 -12.13
C THR A 487 15.30 8.77 -12.83
N THR A 488 15.80 8.53 -14.04
CA THR A 488 16.42 9.57 -14.89
C THR A 488 15.50 9.99 -16.03
N ILE A 489 14.23 9.57 -15.99
CA ILE A 489 13.20 9.98 -16.95
C ILE A 489 12.55 11.27 -16.46
N ASP A 490 12.54 12.29 -17.32
CA ASP A 490 12.02 13.63 -17.01
C ASP A 490 10.52 13.78 -17.36
N LEU A 491 9.94 12.80 -18.05
CA LEU A 491 8.54 12.77 -18.42
C LEU A 491 7.76 11.99 -17.37
N ARG A 492 6.92 12.70 -16.60
CA ARG A 492 6.10 12.16 -15.49
C ARG A 492 5.53 10.77 -15.76
N ASP A 493 4.79 10.60 -16.86
CA ASP A 493 4.04 9.37 -17.16
C ASP A 493 4.92 8.15 -17.50
N ALA A 494 6.23 8.35 -17.60
CA ALA A 494 7.22 7.30 -17.83
C ALA A 494 8.33 7.26 -16.76
N ALA A 495 8.33 8.20 -15.82
CA ALA A 495 9.26 8.28 -14.71
C ALA A 495 8.91 7.25 -13.64
#